data_AF-A0A397SNY0-F1
#
_entry.id   AF-A0A397SNY0-F1
#
_cell.length_a   1.000
_cell.length_b   1.000
_cell.length_c   1.000
_cell.angle_alpha   90.00
_cell.angle_beta   90.00
_cell.angle_gamma   90.00
#
_symmetry.space_group_name_H-M   'P 1'
#
loop_
_entity.id
_entity.type
_entity.pdbx_description
1 polymer ?
#
loop_
_entity_poly.entity_id
_entity_poly.type
_entity_poly.pdbx_seq_one_letter_code
_entity_poly.pdbx_strand_id
1 'polypeptide(L)'
;MTSESYQGIFIPYSGKPEEIKINIESGDIRQKLNCEFTDHVTLWAKNHNLCLFCDDFSVKKHLPANPLATRLVYNLFGNYPSVIRGNVLLLDDEKKVTIKDLSSLLKEPLDAFHTEEIANCLLTDLLQSKFPNNFSSEKNSCTIQILCREVAGKENKSQFQSKIHRMCYVGEDMESVSVDDWDYIVVQAKNIHRIKMVDSKKSLRPILKVFIDGKQSVFRDESIINNKKNSETLCRFLLSANEVLYSEYVYENDIIANLIENINKLRHQFKKSSLKPLDY
;
A
#
# COMPACT_ATOMS: atom_id res chain seq x y z
N MET A 1 -18.56 -6.18 23.02
CA MET A 1 -17.54 -5.73 22.05
C MET A 1 -17.28 -4.27 22.37
N THR A 2 -16.12 -3.96 22.95
CA THR A 2 -15.68 -2.59 23.17
C THR A 2 -15.30 -2.02 21.81
N SER A 3 -16.07 -1.07 21.29
CA SER A 3 -15.68 -0.31 20.11
C SER A 3 -14.34 0.35 20.39
N GLU A 4 -13.28 -0.07 19.71
CA GLU A 4 -12.00 0.61 19.82
C GLU A 4 -12.13 2.02 19.23
N SER A 5 -11.96 3.01 20.10
CA SER A 5 -11.98 4.42 19.70
C SER A 5 -10.55 4.86 19.39
N TYR A 6 -10.30 5.21 18.13
CA TYR A 6 -9.05 5.83 17.70
C TYR A 6 -9.04 7.29 18.15
N GLN A 7 -7.86 7.80 18.50
CA GLN A 7 -7.67 9.23 18.71
C GLN A 7 -6.88 9.78 17.54
N GLY A 8 -7.41 10.81 16.90
CA GLY A 8 -6.72 11.53 15.85
C GLY A 8 -7.11 12.99 15.82
N ILE A 9 -6.87 13.64 14.68
CA ILE A 9 -7.01 15.09 14.54
C ILE A 9 -7.92 15.41 13.37
N PHE A 10 -8.96 16.18 13.67
CA PHE A 10 -9.75 16.83 12.64
C PHE A 10 -9.05 18.12 12.21
N ILE A 11 -8.78 18.25 10.91
CA ILE A 11 -8.16 19.45 10.36
C ILE A 11 -9.18 20.10 9.42
N PRO A 12 -9.91 21.13 9.90
CA PRO A 12 -10.87 21.81 9.05
C PRO A 12 -10.14 22.61 7.96
N TYR A 13 -10.80 22.80 6.80
CA TYR A 13 -10.22 23.66 5.75
C TYR A 13 -10.06 25.13 6.22
N SER A 14 -10.86 25.53 7.20
CA SER A 14 -10.81 26.83 7.85
C SER A 14 -11.05 26.67 9.35
N GLY A 15 -10.11 27.14 10.16
CA GLY A 15 -10.18 27.02 11.62
C GLY A 15 -8.93 26.36 12.21
N LYS A 16 -9.03 25.97 13.48
CA LYS A 16 -7.95 25.29 14.19
C LYS A 16 -8.17 23.77 14.15
N PRO A 17 -7.09 22.98 14.06
CA PRO A 17 -7.19 21.53 14.22
C PRO A 17 -7.64 21.16 15.63
N GLU A 18 -8.37 20.05 15.74
CA GLU A 18 -8.96 19.58 17.00
C GLU A 18 -8.66 18.09 17.20
N GLU A 19 -8.27 17.71 18.42
CA GLU A 19 -8.16 16.28 18.79
C GLU A 19 -9.55 15.70 18.94
N ILE A 20 -9.79 14.58 18.26
CA ILE A 20 -11.08 13.91 18.27
C ILE A 20 -10.90 12.41 18.51
N LYS A 21 -11.95 11.80 19.04
CA LYS A 21 -12.08 10.35 19.10
C LYS A 21 -13.01 9.90 17.98
N ILE A 22 -12.60 8.85 17.27
CA ILE A 22 -13.32 8.28 16.14
C ILE A 22 -13.52 6.80 16.39
N ASN A 23 -14.74 6.34 16.16
CA ASN A 23 -15.01 4.94 15.94
C ASN A 23 -15.14 4.69 14.43
N ILE A 24 -14.18 3.95 13.87
CA ILE A 24 -14.14 3.68 12.42
C ILE A 24 -15.33 2.81 12.01
N GLU A 25 -15.72 1.85 12.87
CA GLU A 25 -16.81 0.90 12.60
C GLU A 25 -18.20 1.54 12.57
N SER A 26 -18.38 2.70 13.23
CA SER A 26 -19.65 3.45 13.22
C SER A 26 -19.79 4.40 12.03
N GLY A 27 -18.77 4.49 11.15
CA GLY A 27 -18.77 5.40 10.01
C GLY A 27 -18.52 6.86 10.40
N ASP A 28 -17.94 7.11 11.57
CA ASP A 28 -17.68 8.46 12.10
C ASP A 28 -16.83 9.30 11.14
N ILE A 29 -15.89 8.68 10.40
CA ILE A 29 -15.04 9.39 9.43
C ILE A 29 -15.90 10.09 8.37
N ARG A 30 -16.85 9.37 7.76
CA ARG A 30 -17.74 9.92 6.73
C ARG A 30 -18.63 11.03 7.27
N GLN A 31 -19.14 10.85 8.49
CA GLN A 31 -19.97 11.85 9.15
C GLN A 31 -19.17 13.12 9.47
N LYS A 32 -17.93 12.97 9.96
CA LYS A 32 -17.06 14.10 10.29
C LYS A 32 -16.56 14.85 9.07
N LEU A 33 -16.25 14.13 7.99
CA LEU A 33 -15.85 14.74 6.72
C LEU A 33 -17.05 15.24 5.90
N ASN A 34 -18.28 14.90 6.32
CA ASN A 34 -19.53 15.21 5.62
C ASN A 34 -19.49 14.76 4.14
N CYS A 35 -19.11 13.50 3.92
CA CYS A 35 -18.98 12.93 2.58
C CYS A 35 -19.54 11.50 2.51
N GLU A 36 -19.94 11.11 1.29
CA GLU A 36 -20.48 9.77 1.02
C GLU A 36 -19.38 8.71 0.88
N PHE A 37 -18.21 9.13 0.38
CA PHE A 37 -17.03 8.32 0.13
C PHE A 37 -15.78 9.01 0.69
N THR A 38 -14.85 8.19 1.18
CA THR A 38 -13.61 8.62 1.83
C THR A 38 -12.48 7.71 1.41
N ASP A 39 -11.50 8.27 0.73
CA ASP A 39 -10.19 7.73 0.48
C ASP A 39 -9.22 8.26 1.53
N HIS A 40 -8.05 7.63 1.59
CA HIS A 40 -7.02 7.92 2.56
C HIS A 40 -5.66 7.96 1.86
N VAL A 41 -4.87 8.96 2.23
CA VAL A 41 -3.46 9.01 1.88
C VAL A 41 -2.68 8.52 3.09
N THR A 42 -2.02 7.39 2.97
CA THR A 42 -1.09 6.92 4.01
C THR A 42 0.12 7.85 4.03
N LEU A 43 0.38 8.52 5.15
CA LEU A 43 1.54 9.38 5.35
C LEU A 43 2.55 8.69 6.27
N TRP A 44 3.82 8.77 5.89
CA TRP A 44 4.92 8.18 6.66
C TRP A 44 5.68 9.29 7.37
N ALA A 45 5.81 9.16 8.68
CA ALA A 45 6.64 10.04 9.50
C ALA A 45 7.32 9.23 10.60
N LYS A 46 8.44 9.73 11.12
CA LYS A 46 9.24 8.97 12.07
C LYS A 46 8.41 8.59 13.31
N ASN A 47 8.31 7.30 13.59
CA ASN A 47 7.50 6.72 14.65
C ASN A 47 5.97 6.90 14.48
N HIS A 48 5.46 7.15 13.28
CA HIS A 48 4.03 7.33 13.04
C HIS A 48 3.58 6.63 11.76
N ASN A 49 2.46 5.91 11.86
CA ASN A 49 1.77 5.29 10.73
C ASN A 49 0.49 6.07 10.49
N LEU A 50 0.60 7.19 9.75
CA LEU A 50 -0.49 8.14 9.63
C LEU A 50 -1.39 7.81 8.45
N CYS A 51 -2.70 8.00 8.62
CA CYS A 51 -3.66 8.00 7.53
C CYS A 51 -4.38 9.34 7.47
N LEU A 52 -4.35 9.98 6.31
CA LEU A 52 -5.05 11.23 6.04
C LEU A 52 -6.30 10.96 5.21
N PHE A 53 -7.47 10.99 5.85
CA PHE A 53 -8.77 10.81 5.20
C PHE A 53 -9.27 12.12 4.59
N CYS A 54 -9.74 12.07 3.34
CA CYS A 54 -10.32 13.21 2.63
C CYS A 54 -11.53 12.80 1.77
N ASP A 55 -12.25 13.80 1.23
CA ASP A 55 -13.38 13.57 0.32
C ASP A 55 -12.89 13.35 -1.11
N ASP A 56 -13.18 12.18 -1.67
CA ASP A 56 -12.77 11.72 -3.02
C ASP A 56 -13.30 12.64 -4.12
N PHE A 57 -14.45 13.26 -3.85
CA PHE A 57 -15.10 14.16 -4.79
C PHE A 57 -14.79 15.61 -4.48
N SER A 58 -13.82 15.91 -3.62
CA SER A 58 -13.46 17.28 -3.21
C SER A 58 -13.20 18.21 -4.39
N VAL A 59 -12.56 17.71 -5.47
CA VAL A 59 -12.34 18.47 -6.70
C VAL A 59 -13.66 18.73 -7.43
N LYS A 60 -14.49 17.70 -7.63
CA LYS A 60 -15.79 17.80 -8.32
C LYS A 60 -16.78 18.69 -7.57
N LYS A 61 -16.76 18.63 -6.23
CA LYS A 61 -17.56 19.46 -5.31
C LYS A 61 -17.01 20.87 -5.15
N HIS A 62 -15.87 21.18 -5.76
CA HIS A 62 -15.17 22.46 -5.65
C HIS A 62 -14.91 22.88 -4.20
N LEU A 63 -14.54 21.91 -3.35
CA LEU A 63 -14.22 22.18 -1.96
C LEU A 63 -13.01 23.11 -1.85
N PRO A 64 -12.98 23.97 -0.81
CA PRO A 64 -11.87 24.89 -0.57
C PRO A 64 -10.58 24.13 -0.28
N ALA A 65 -9.44 24.75 -0.61
CA ALA A 65 -8.13 24.22 -0.26
C ALA A 65 -7.95 24.14 1.25
N ASN A 66 -7.33 23.05 1.72
CA ASN A 66 -6.91 22.87 3.09
C ASN A 66 -5.39 23.12 3.20
N PRO A 67 -4.97 24.34 3.60
CA PRO A 67 -3.57 24.72 3.57
C PRO A 67 -2.72 23.91 4.55
N LEU A 68 -3.29 23.54 5.71
CA LEU A 68 -2.55 22.80 6.73
C LEU A 68 -2.33 21.35 6.29
N ALA A 69 -3.37 20.69 5.79
CA ALA A 69 -3.27 19.34 5.26
C ALA A 69 -2.35 19.28 4.05
N THR A 70 -2.49 20.25 3.12
CA THR A 70 -1.60 20.34 1.95
C THR A 70 -0.14 20.51 2.38
N ARG A 71 0.13 21.37 3.37
CA ARG A 71 1.48 21.56 3.90
C ARG A 71 2.00 20.31 4.61
N LEU A 72 1.18 19.61 5.39
CA LEU A 72 1.55 18.36 6.04
C LEU A 72 1.97 17.32 5.01
N VAL A 73 1.14 17.08 3.99
CA VAL A 73 1.46 16.15 2.91
C VAL A 73 2.71 16.60 2.16
N TYR A 74 2.82 17.88 1.84
CA TYR A 74 4.01 18.42 1.18
C TYR A 74 5.29 18.22 1.99
N ASN A 75 5.25 18.43 3.31
CA ASN A 75 6.41 18.22 4.18
C ASN A 75 6.81 16.75 4.27
N LEU A 76 5.86 15.83 4.29
CA LEU A 76 6.13 14.39 4.42
C LEU A 76 6.48 13.71 3.08
N PHE A 77 5.95 14.20 1.96
CA PHE A 77 6.15 13.61 0.62
C PHE A 77 7.07 14.39 -0.30
N GLY A 78 7.33 15.67 -0.03
CA GLY A 78 8.16 16.57 -0.86
C GLY A 78 7.45 17.11 -2.08
N ASN A 79 6.89 16.23 -2.89
CA ASN A 79 6.31 16.63 -4.17
C ASN A 79 4.96 15.95 -4.38
N TYR A 80 3.96 16.41 -3.62
CA TYR A 80 2.58 15.98 -3.79
C TYR A 80 1.88 16.91 -4.79
N PRO A 81 1.44 16.41 -5.96
CA PRO A 81 1.06 17.28 -7.08
C PRO A 81 -0.33 17.92 -6.96
N SER A 82 -1.08 17.64 -5.89
CA SER A 82 -2.44 18.15 -5.74
C SER A 82 -2.68 18.82 -4.40
N VAL A 83 -3.34 19.98 -4.42
CA VAL A 83 -3.82 20.65 -3.22
C VAL A 83 -4.89 19.79 -2.57
N ILE A 84 -4.71 19.45 -1.29
CA ILE A 84 -5.73 18.76 -0.50
C ILE A 84 -6.90 19.72 -0.29
N ARG A 85 -8.13 19.26 -0.55
CA ARG A 85 -9.35 20.08 -0.51
C ARG A 85 -10.35 19.52 0.50
N GLY A 86 -11.08 20.43 1.15
CA GLY A 86 -12.08 20.10 2.16
C GLY A 86 -11.50 19.86 3.55
N ASN A 87 -12.37 19.44 4.46
CA ASN A 87 -11.93 18.98 5.77
C ASN A 87 -11.18 17.66 5.62
N VAL A 88 -10.22 17.41 6.50
CA VAL A 88 -9.52 16.13 6.53
C VAL A 88 -9.39 15.60 7.95
N LEU A 89 -9.05 14.32 8.03
CA LEU A 89 -8.89 13.61 9.27
C LEU A 89 -7.56 12.90 9.27
N LEU A 90 -6.72 13.20 10.25
CA LEU A 90 -5.43 12.56 10.45
C LEU A 90 -5.56 11.55 11.59
N LEU A 91 -5.40 10.28 11.27
CA LEU A 91 -5.35 9.18 12.25
C LEU A 91 -3.95 8.55 12.26
N ASP A 92 -3.64 7.84 13.32
CA ASP A 92 -2.52 6.90 13.37
C ASP A 92 -3.08 5.54 13.80
N ASP A 93 -2.69 4.49 13.09
CA ASP A 93 -3.25 3.15 13.28
C ASP A 93 -2.83 2.54 14.62
N GLU A 94 -1.68 2.96 15.17
CA GLU A 94 -1.10 2.39 16.39
C GLU A 94 -1.07 3.37 17.56
N LYS A 95 -1.09 4.68 17.27
CA LYS A 95 -0.85 5.73 18.28
C LYS A 95 -1.98 6.73 18.37
N LYS A 96 -2.07 7.37 19.53
CA LYS A 96 -2.99 8.49 19.75
C LYS A 96 -2.30 9.77 19.27
N VAL A 97 -2.73 10.28 18.12
CA VAL A 97 -2.14 11.51 17.56
C VAL A 97 -2.65 12.72 18.35
N THR A 98 -1.73 13.61 18.71
CA THR A 98 -2.01 14.86 19.43
C THR A 98 -1.67 16.08 18.58
N ILE A 99 -2.21 17.24 18.94
CA ILE A 99 -1.89 18.52 18.28
C ILE A 99 -0.40 18.85 18.38
N LYS A 100 0.27 18.37 19.44
CA LYS A 100 1.71 18.50 19.59
C LYS A 100 2.44 17.70 18.52
N ASP A 101 1.99 16.48 18.23
CA ASP A 101 2.55 15.64 17.17
C ASP A 101 2.34 16.29 15.80
N LEU A 102 1.12 16.76 15.51
CA LEU A 102 0.85 17.53 14.27
C LEU A 102 1.78 18.74 14.12
N SER A 103 2.02 19.46 15.22
CA SER A 103 2.93 20.61 15.21
C SER A 103 4.39 20.21 14.95
N SER A 104 4.79 19.01 15.37
CA SER A 104 6.10 18.42 15.07
C SER A 104 6.18 18.02 13.59
N LEU A 105 5.20 17.28 13.10
CA LEU A 105 5.09 16.81 11.71
C LEU A 105 5.11 17.97 10.70
N LEU A 106 4.50 19.11 11.04
CA LEU A 106 4.51 20.33 10.22
C LEU A 106 5.85 21.10 10.21
N LYS A 107 6.77 20.74 11.10
CA LYS A 107 8.12 21.30 11.20
C LYS A 107 9.20 20.32 10.78
N GLU A 108 8.86 19.03 10.70
CA GLU A 108 9.76 17.99 10.25
C GLU A 108 10.16 18.33 8.80
N PRO A 109 11.46 18.52 8.53
CA PRO A 109 11.92 18.64 7.17
C PRO A 109 11.61 17.34 6.43
N LEU A 110 11.59 17.39 5.09
CA LEU A 110 11.54 16.16 4.32
C LEU A 110 12.65 15.23 4.79
N ASP A 111 12.29 14.15 5.48
CA ASP A 111 13.20 13.04 5.68
C ASP A 111 13.25 12.30 4.33
N ALA A 112 14.00 12.89 3.39
CA ALA A 112 14.50 12.21 2.20
C ALA A 112 15.22 10.89 2.59
N PHE A 113 15.62 10.78 3.86
CA PHE A 113 16.42 9.73 4.44
C PHE A 113 15.84 8.32 4.40
N HIS A 114 14.53 8.12 4.23
CA HIS A 114 14.01 6.75 4.20
C HIS A 114 13.73 6.22 2.81
N THR A 115 13.25 7.01 1.85
CA THR A 115 12.86 6.43 0.55
C THR A 115 14.06 5.92 -0.26
N GLU A 116 15.21 6.60 -0.20
CA GLU A 116 16.42 6.15 -0.90
C GLU A 116 17.11 4.98 -0.19
N GLU A 117 17.19 4.99 1.14
CA GLU A 117 17.69 3.85 1.94
C GLU A 117 16.80 2.61 1.76
N ILE A 118 15.48 2.77 1.78
CA ILE A 118 14.49 1.72 1.52
C ILE A 118 14.64 1.18 0.09
N ALA A 119 14.73 2.08 -0.91
CA ALA A 119 14.94 1.68 -2.29
C ALA A 119 16.26 0.91 -2.44
N ASN A 120 17.33 1.34 -1.78
CA ASN A 120 18.62 0.67 -1.77
C ASN A 120 18.58 -0.68 -1.05
N CYS A 121 17.87 -0.79 0.08
CA CYS A 121 17.66 -2.06 0.79
C CYS A 121 16.89 -3.06 -0.07
N LEU A 122 15.77 -2.63 -0.68
CA LEU A 122 14.99 -3.46 -1.59
C LEU A 122 15.79 -3.86 -2.83
N LEU A 123 16.56 -2.95 -3.42
CA LEU A 123 17.46 -3.26 -4.54
C LEU A 123 18.56 -4.24 -4.13
N THR A 124 19.12 -4.09 -2.93
CA THR A 124 20.12 -5.01 -2.39
C THR A 124 19.54 -6.41 -2.21
N ASP A 125 18.34 -6.52 -1.64
CA ASP A 125 17.64 -7.80 -1.48
C ASP A 125 17.26 -8.42 -2.84
N LEU A 126 16.82 -7.59 -3.81
CA LEU A 126 16.56 -8.02 -5.19
C LEU A 126 17.82 -8.55 -5.88
N LEU A 127 18.96 -7.89 -5.72
CA LEU A 127 20.25 -8.28 -6.30
C LEU A 127 20.84 -9.54 -5.66
N GLN A 128 20.60 -9.74 -4.36
CA GLN A 128 21.08 -10.93 -3.64
C GLN A 128 20.21 -12.16 -3.88
N SER A 129 18.98 -11.98 -4.34
CA SER A 129 18.06 -13.07 -4.58
C SER A 129 18.48 -13.91 -5.81
N LYS A 130 18.85 -15.17 -5.58
CA LYS A 130 19.22 -16.12 -6.65
C LYS A 130 17.97 -16.81 -7.19
N PHE A 131 17.66 -16.60 -8.46
CA PHE A 131 16.49 -17.21 -9.11
C PHE A 131 16.88 -18.26 -10.15
N PRO A 132 16.24 -19.44 -10.14
CA PRO A 132 16.34 -20.38 -11.24
C PRO A 132 15.56 -19.86 -12.45
N ASN A 133 16.26 -19.70 -13.58
CA ASN A 133 15.71 -19.38 -14.89
C ASN A 133 14.98 -20.58 -15.48
N ASN A 134 13.77 -20.92 -15.01
CA ASN A 134 12.93 -21.90 -15.69
C ASN A 134 11.44 -21.55 -15.53
N PHE A 135 10.78 -21.25 -16.65
CA PHE A 135 9.33 -21.07 -16.74
C PHE A 135 8.84 -21.80 -17.99
N SER A 136 7.87 -22.71 -17.83
CA SER A 136 7.19 -23.36 -18.96
C SER A 136 5.68 -23.49 -18.72
N SER A 137 4.97 -23.88 -19.77
CA SER A 137 3.64 -23.47 -20.19
C SER A 137 2.42 -23.98 -19.42
N GLU A 138 1.39 -23.13 -19.45
CA GLU A 138 -0.07 -23.37 -19.56
C GLU A 138 -0.64 -24.62 -18.88
N LYS A 139 -1.13 -24.42 -17.65
CA LYS A 139 -2.49 -24.87 -17.26
C LYS A 139 -3.02 -24.27 -15.96
N ASN A 140 -2.15 -23.76 -15.07
CA ASN A 140 -2.57 -23.07 -13.85
C ASN A 140 -2.03 -21.64 -13.84
N SER A 141 -2.88 -20.66 -13.58
CA SER A 141 -2.49 -19.27 -13.33
C SER A 141 -2.96 -18.86 -11.94
N CYS A 142 -2.10 -18.22 -11.17
CA CYS A 142 -2.44 -17.65 -9.87
C CYS A 142 -2.26 -16.13 -9.92
N THR A 143 -3.26 -15.39 -9.47
CA THR A 143 -3.15 -13.95 -9.25
C THR A 143 -2.98 -13.66 -7.77
N ILE A 144 -1.94 -12.92 -7.39
CA ILE A 144 -1.74 -12.42 -6.04
C ILE A 144 -2.06 -10.94 -6.02
N GLN A 145 -3.01 -10.52 -5.20
CA GLN A 145 -3.28 -9.13 -4.89
C GLN A 145 -2.70 -8.78 -3.51
N ILE A 146 -1.75 -7.85 -3.50
CA ILE A 146 -1.11 -7.34 -2.30
C ILE A 146 -1.78 -6.02 -1.93
N LEU A 147 -2.23 -5.91 -0.68
CA LEU A 147 -2.93 -4.74 -0.15
C LEU A 147 -2.10 -4.07 0.95
N CYS A 148 -1.94 -2.76 0.87
CA CYS A 148 -1.33 -1.95 1.95
C CYS A 148 -2.32 -1.36 2.94
N ARG A 149 -3.61 -1.72 2.82
CA ARG A 149 -4.67 -1.23 3.69
C ARG A 149 -5.33 -2.37 4.47
N GLU A 150 -5.94 -2.01 5.60
CA GLU A 150 -6.83 -2.94 6.28
C GLU A 150 -8.10 -3.19 5.48
N VAL A 151 -8.41 -4.48 5.26
CA VAL A 151 -9.63 -4.89 4.56
C VAL A 151 -10.70 -5.11 5.60
N ALA A 152 -11.55 -4.10 5.83
CA ALA A 152 -12.65 -4.20 6.77
C ALA A 152 -13.65 -5.28 6.31
N GLY A 153 -14.10 -6.12 7.26
CA GLY A 153 -14.69 -7.45 7.07
C GLY A 153 -15.86 -7.67 6.10
N LYS A 154 -16.40 -6.64 5.42
CA LYS A 154 -17.39 -6.76 4.33
C LYS A 154 -16.81 -6.65 2.92
N GLU A 155 -15.59 -6.16 2.74
CA GLU A 155 -14.90 -6.15 1.43
C GLU A 155 -14.44 -7.55 1.00
N ASN A 156 -14.42 -8.51 1.92
CA ASN A 156 -13.73 -9.80 1.80
C ASN A 156 -14.24 -10.78 0.72
N LYS A 157 -15.43 -10.60 0.14
CA LYS A 157 -15.97 -11.56 -0.88
C LYS A 157 -16.84 -10.95 -1.97
N SER A 158 -17.60 -9.90 -1.67
CA SER A 158 -18.62 -9.38 -2.61
C SER A 158 -18.08 -8.46 -3.69
N GLN A 159 -16.91 -7.82 -3.51
CA GLN A 159 -16.28 -6.98 -4.54
C GLN A 159 -15.55 -7.81 -5.61
N PHE A 160 -15.13 -9.04 -5.30
CA PHE A 160 -14.36 -9.92 -6.18
C PHE A 160 -15.23 -10.94 -6.95
N GLN A 161 -16.41 -10.51 -7.42
CA GLN A 161 -17.53 -11.34 -7.93
C GLN A 161 -17.18 -12.66 -8.67
N SER A 162 -17.88 -13.72 -8.21
CA SER A 162 -18.50 -14.90 -8.87
C SER A 162 -17.80 -15.76 -9.94
N LYS A 163 -16.65 -15.38 -10.53
CA LYS A 163 -15.99 -16.18 -11.59
C LYS A 163 -14.75 -16.95 -11.12
N ILE A 164 -14.20 -16.62 -9.95
CA ILE A 164 -12.97 -17.22 -9.43
C ILE A 164 -13.35 -18.47 -8.62
N HIS A 165 -12.91 -19.65 -9.05
CA HIS A 165 -13.27 -20.92 -8.42
C HIS A 165 -12.52 -21.16 -7.10
N ARG A 166 -11.24 -20.76 -7.00
CA ARG A 166 -10.43 -20.91 -5.79
C ARG A 166 -9.79 -19.58 -5.40
N MET A 167 -10.43 -18.86 -4.48
CA MET A 167 -9.94 -17.60 -3.92
C MET A 167 -9.58 -17.75 -2.43
N CYS A 168 -8.40 -17.26 -2.03
CA CYS A 168 -7.95 -17.21 -0.65
C CYS A 168 -7.74 -15.76 -0.19
N TYR A 169 -8.08 -15.49 1.06
CA TYR A 169 -7.68 -14.28 1.78
C TYR A 169 -6.72 -14.68 2.91
N VAL A 170 -5.48 -14.19 2.86
CA VAL A 170 -4.43 -14.51 3.82
C VAL A 170 -4.51 -13.54 5.00
N GLY A 171 -5.19 -13.98 6.06
CA GLY A 171 -5.29 -13.26 7.33
C GLY A 171 -4.17 -13.60 8.33
N GLU A 172 -4.19 -12.93 9.48
CA GLU A 172 -3.19 -13.08 10.55
C GLU A 172 -3.22 -14.47 11.24
N ASP A 173 -4.32 -15.20 11.13
CA ASP A 173 -4.46 -16.53 11.74
C ASP A 173 -4.13 -17.70 10.80
N MET A 174 -3.78 -17.43 9.53
CA MET A 174 -3.48 -18.48 8.54
C MET A 174 -2.01 -18.87 8.50
N GLU A 175 -1.66 -20.14 8.68
CA GLU A 175 -0.25 -20.59 8.71
C GLU A 175 0.56 -20.23 7.45
N SER A 176 0.20 -20.80 6.29
CA SER A 176 0.83 -20.50 5.00
C SER A 176 -0.03 -21.00 3.84
N VAL A 177 0.08 -20.33 2.69
CA VAL A 177 -0.72 -20.61 1.50
C VAL A 177 0.19 -20.84 0.30
N SER A 178 -0.08 -21.87 -0.50
CA SER A 178 0.69 -22.16 -1.73
C SER A 178 0.03 -21.52 -2.94
N VAL A 179 0.85 -20.98 -3.85
CA VAL A 179 0.37 -20.46 -5.15
C VAL A 179 -0.20 -21.55 -6.07
N ASP A 180 0.08 -22.82 -5.80
CA ASP A 180 -0.42 -23.95 -6.61
C ASP A 180 -1.88 -24.32 -6.25
N ASP A 181 -2.33 -23.94 -5.05
CA ASP A 181 -3.63 -24.35 -4.50
C ASP A 181 -4.76 -23.39 -4.89
N TRP A 182 -4.42 -22.17 -5.32
CA TRP A 182 -5.36 -21.07 -5.50
C TRP A 182 -5.24 -20.41 -6.86
N ASP A 183 -6.38 -19.97 -7.41
CA ASP A 183 -6.43 -19.18 -8.63
C ASP A 183 -6.23 -17.69 -8.32
N TYR A 184 -6.60 -17.28 -7.10
CA TYR A 184 -6.52 -15.91 -6.62
C TYR A 184 -6.19 -15.85 -5.12
N ILE A 185 -5.21 -15.04 -4.73
CA ILE A 185 -4.80 -14.83 -3.35
C ILE A 185 -4.84 -13.33 -3.06
N VAL A 186 -5.60 -12.93 -2.05
CA VAL A 186 -5.55 -11.57 -1.48
C VAL A 186 -4.74 -11.62 -0.20
N VAL A 187 -3.78 -10.73 -0.04
CA VAL A 187 -2.90 -10.68 1.13
C VAL A 187 -2.57 -9.24 1.49
N GLN A 188 -2.50 -8.96 2.79
CA GLN A 188 -1.95 -7.68 3.26
C GLN A 188 -0.42 -7.71 3.21
N ALA A 189 0.20 -6.57 2.94
CA ALA A 189 1.66 -6.40 2.90
C ALA A 189 2.36 -7.04 4.13
N LYS A 190 1.83 -6.82 5.34
CA LYS A 190 2.35 -7.43 6.59
C LYS A 190 2.41 -8.95 6.60
N ASN A 191 1.57 -9.62 5.79
CA ASN A 191 1.39 -11.06 5.78
C ASN A 191 1.93 -11.77 4.52
N ILE A 192 2.59 -11.06 3.60
CA ILE A 192 2.99 -11.65 2.31
C ILE A 192 3.94 -12.84 2.45
N HIS A 193 4.79 -12.88 3.49
CA HIS A 193 5.70 -13.99 3.76
C HIS A 193 5.00 -15.34 3.98
N ARG A 194 3.69 -15.32 4.24
CA ARG A 194 2.88 -16.54 4.42
C ARG A 194 2.56 -17.22 3.09
N ILE A 195 2.74 -16.52 1.96
CA ILE A 195 2.57 -17.11 0.64
C ILE A 195 3.88 -17.83 0.25
N LYS A 196 3.76 -19.12 -0.04
CA LYS A 196 4.87 -19.97 -0.45
C LYS A 196 4.86 -20.18 -1.95
N MET A 197 5.98 -19.87 -2.60
CA MET A 197 6.28 -20.36 -3.94
C MET A 197 6.98 -21.72 -3.82
N VAL A 198 6.53 -22.72 -4.58
CA VAL A 198 7.12 -24.06 -4.52
C VAL A 198 8.46 -24.08 -5.26
N ASP A 199 9.53 -24.48 -4.54
CA ASP A 199 10.89 -24.66 -5.07
C ASP A 199 11.08 -25.99 -5.82
N SER A 200 10.01 -26.75 -6.03
CA SER A 200 10.15 -28.09 -6.59
C SER A 200 10.62 -28.05 -8.04
N LYS A 201 11.71 -28.77 -8.32
CA LYS A 201 12.25 -29.02 -9.67
C LYS A 201 11.32 -29.87 -10.56
N LYS A 202 10.14 -30.27 -10.07
CA LYS A 202 9.30 -31.32 -10.66
C LYS A 202 7.89 -30.87 -11.08
N SER A 203 7.42 -29.69 -10.67
CA SER A 203 6.11 -29.17 -11.09
C SER A 203 6.24 -28.01 -12.09
N LEU A 204 5.34 -27.99 -13.08
CA LEU A 204 5.11 -26.81 -13.91
C LEU A 204 4.65 -25.67 -13.01
N ARG A 205 5.46 -24.62 -12.89
CA ARG A 205 5.10 -23.45 -12.08
C ARG A 205 3.89 -22.75 -12.68
N PRO A 206 2.90 -22.31 -11.87
CA PRO A 206 1.77 -21.56 -12.38
C PRO A 206 2.24 -20.23 -12.98
N ILE A 207 1.50 -19.74 -13.96
CA ILE A 207 1.67 -18.38 -14.48
C ILE A 207 1.28 -17.44 -13.34
N LEU A 208 2.26 -16.71 -12.82
CA LEU A 208 2.05 -15.82 -11.69
C LEU A 208 1.76 -14.40 -12.20
N LYS A 209 0.63 -13.84 -11.75
CA LYS A 209 0.30 -12.42 -11.89
C LYS A 209 0.31 -11.79 -10.51
N VAL A 210 0.92 -10.61 -10.38
CA VAL A 210 0.96 -9.86 -9.12
C VAL A 210 0.29 -8.52 -9.34
N PHE A 211 -0.68 -8.19 -8.50
CA PHE A 211 -1.33 -6.90 -8.45
C PHE A 211 -0.99 -6.23 -7.11
N ILE A 212 -0.48 -5.02 -7.17
CA ILE A 212 -0.12 -4.21 -6.01
C ILE A 212 -1.15 -3.10 -5.87
N ASP A 213 -1.95 -3.14 -4.81
CA ASP A 213 -2.87 -2.07 -4.47
C ASP A 213 -2.13 -0.99 -3.68
N GLY A 214 -1.80 0.11 -4.38
CA GLY A 214 -1.02 1.22 -3.84
C GLY A 214 0.49 1.07 -4.05
N LYS A 215 0.99 1.55 -5.19
CA LYS A 215 2.41 1.47 -5.58
C LYS A 215 3.36 2.05 -4.53
N GLN A 216 3.22 3.32 -4.17
CA GLN A 216 4.05 3.97 -3.16
C GLN A 216 3.82 3.35 -1.78
N SER A 217 2.57 2.99 -1.49
CA SER A 217 2.18 2.40 -0.22
C SER A 217 2.96 1.10 0.06
N VAL A 218 3.02 0.16 -0.90
CA VAL A 218 3.78 -1.10 -0.73
C VAL A 218 5.28 -0.89 -0.60
N PHE A 219 5.88 -0.02 -1.42
CA PHE A 219 7.32 0.19 -1.38
C PHE A 219 7.78 1.04 -0.19
N ARG A 220 6.86 1.65 0.55
CA ARG A 220 7.13 2.41 1.77
C ARG A 220 6.60 1.73 3.04
N ASP A 221 5.97 0.57 2.91
CA ASP A 221 5.38 -0.16 4.04
C ASP A 221 6.46 -0.72 4.98
N GLU A 222 6.46 -0.28 6.24
CA GLU A 222 7.43 -0.71 7.25
C GLU A 222 7.43 -2.23 7.45
N SER A 223 6.28 -2.88 7.31
CA SER A 223 6.18 -4.34 7.43
C SER A 223 6.86 -5.06 6.28
N ILE A 224 7.08 -4.40 5.14
CA ILE A 224 7.91 -4.90 4.03
C ILE A 224 9.38 -4.61 4.30
N ILE A 225 9.70 -3.37 4.67
CA ILE A 225 11.07 -2.87 4.82
C ILE A 225 11.79 -3.51 6.00
N ASN A 226 11.15 -3.51 7.17
CA ASN A 226 11.75 -3.92 8.43
C ASN A 226 11.65 -5.44 8.65
N ASN A 227 10.92 -6.15 7.80
CA ASN A 227 10.78 -7.61 7.88
C ASN A 227 11.40 -8.28 6.65
N LYS A 228 12.59 -8.83 6.85
CA LYS A 228 13.35 -9.55 5.82
C LYS A 228 12.55 -10.64 5.11
N LYS A 229 11.64 -11.34 5.80
CA LYS A 229 10.82 -12.39 5.15
C LYS A 229 9.81 -11.78 4.18
N ASN A 230 9.22 -10.64 4.55
CA ASN A 230 8.32 -9.91 3.67
C ASN A 230 9.10 -9.30 2.50
N SER A 231 10.19 -8.57 2.74
CA SER A 231 11.01 -7.98 1.68
C SER A 231 11.45 -9.03 0.66
N GLU A 232 12.01 -10.16 1.11
CA GLU A 232 12.43 -11.25 0.23
C GLU A 232 11.25 -11.83 -0.56
N THR A 233 10.10 -12.03 0.08
CA THR A 233 8.92 -12.60 -0.59
C THR A 233 8.36 -11.65 -1.65
N LEU A 234 8.29 -10.35 -1.36
CA LEU A 234 7.92 -9.33 -2.35
C LEU A 234 8.91 -9.32 -3.52
N CYS A 235 10.21 -9.32 -3.23
CA CYS A 235 11.26 -9.37 -4.26
C CYS A 235 11.12 -10.60 -5.16
N ARG A 236 10.84 -11.76 -4.58
CA ARG A 236 10.59 -13.00 -5.33
C ARG A 236 9.38 -12.88 -6.24
N PHE A 237 8.29 -12.28 -5.78
CA PHE A 237 7.10 -12.02 -6.61
C PHE A 237 7.40 -11.06 -7.75
N LEU A 238 8.04 -9.92 -7.44
CA LEU A 238 8.41 -8.90 -8.41
C LEU A 238 9.36 -9.41 -9.50
N LEU A 239 10.17 -10.45 -9.24
CA LEU A 239 11.08 -11.00 -10.27
C LEU A 239 10.53 -12.26 -10.93
N SER A 240 9.69 -13.04 -10.25
CA SER A 240 9.17 -14.31 -10.79
C SER A 240 7.89 -14.13 -11.60
N ALA A 241 7.06 -13.15 -11.26
CA ALA A 241 5.76 -12.94 -11.90
C ALA A 241 5.90 -12.63 -13.39
N ASN A 242 5.05 -13.27 -14.19
CA ASN A 242 4.94 -13.00 -15.62
C ASN A 242 4.46 -11.58 -15.88
N GLU A 243 3.53 -11.10 -15.04
CA GLU A 243 2.94 -9.78 -15.13
C GLU A 243 2.85 -9.19 -13.72
N VAL A 244 3.23 -7.92 -13.60
CA VAL A 244 3.10 -7.13 -12.36
C VAL A 244 2.36 -5.85 -12.69
N LEU A 245 1.20 -5.66 -12.07
CA LEU A 245 0.33 -4.51 -12.20
C LEU A 245 0.30 -3.75 -10.87
N TYR A 246 0.15 -2.43 -10.91
CA TYR A 246 -0.02 -1.63 -9.70
C TYR A 246 -1.10 -0.56 -9.87
N SER A 247 -1.87 -0.29 -8.82
CA SER A 247 -2.74 0.90 -8.73
C SER A 247 -1.94 2.05 -8.11
N GLU A 248 -2.03 3.24 -8.72
CA GLU A 248 -1.67 4.59 -8.22
C GLU A 248 -1.16 5.48 -9.38
N TYR A 249 -1.21 6.80 -9.17
CA TYR A 249 -0.73 7.81 -10.12
C TYR A 249 0.79 7.67 -10.40
N VAL A 250 1.16 7.78 -11.67
CA VAL A 250 2.56 7.83 -12.11
C VAL A 250 3.12 9.23 -11.82
N TYR A 251 4.02 9.33 -10.85
CA TYR A 251 4.77 10.58 -10.60
C TYR A 251 6.11 10.52 -11.37
N GLU A 252 6.35 11.50 -12.24
CA GLU A 252 7.50 11.51 -13.16
C GLU A 252 8.86 11.77 -12.48
N ASN A 253 8.91 12.17 -11.20
CA ASN A 253 10.15 12.61 -10.53
C ASN A 253 10.28 12.15 -9.05
N ASP A 254 9.78 10.97 -8.69
CA ASP A 254 9.93 10.39 -7.34
C ASP A 254 11.03 9.31 -7.30
N ILE A 255 11.69 9.12 -6.15
CA ILE A 255 12.68 8.05 -5.88
C ILE A 255 12.11 6.67 -6.22
N ILE A 256 10.80 6.49 -6.02
CA ILE A 256 10.06 5.28 -6.40
C ILE A 256 10.08 5.04 -7.93
N ALA A 257 10.16 6.08 -8.75
CA ALA A 257 10.32 5.94 -10.20
C ALA A 257 11.68 5.33 -10.55
N ASN A 258 12.76 5.78 -9.90
CA ASN A 258 14.10 5.20 -10.06
C ASN A 258 14.15 3.74 -9.58
N LEU A 259 13.51 3.44 -8.44
CA LEU A 259 13.37 2.08 -7.94
C LEU A 259 12.68 1.17 -8.97
N ILE A 260 11.58 1.63 -9.56
CA ILE A 260 10.84 0.87 -10.58
C ILE A 260 11.64 0.70 -11.86
N GLU A 261 12.38 1.72 -12.30
CA GLU A 261 13.27 1.59 -13.45
C GLU A 261 14.32 0.50 -13.21
N ASN A 262 14.91 0.47 -12.01
CA ASN A 262 15.88 -0.55 -11.63
C ASN A 262 15.24 -1.95 -11.52
N ILE A 263 14.03 -2.06 -10.95
CA ILE A 263 13.26 -3.32 -10.95
C ILE A 263 12.97 -3.78 -12.38
N ASN A 264 12.58 -2.87 -13.28
CA ASN A 264 12.33 -3.18 -14.69
C ASN A 264 13.60 -3.68 -15.39
N LYS A 265 14.75 -3.04 -15.16
CA LYS A 265 16.05 -3.50 -15.67
C LYS A 265 16.34 -4.94 -15.20
N LEU A 266 16.14 -5.24 -13.93
CA LEU A 266 16.31 -6.60 -13.39
C LEU A 266 15.34 -7.59 -14.01
N ARG A 267 14.05 -7.26 -14.09
CA ARG A 267 13.02 -8.10 -14.73
C ARG A 267 13.36 -8.43 -16.18
N HIS A 268 13.89 -7.47 -16.94
CA HIS A 268 14.34 -7.70 -18.31
C HIS A 268 15.50 -8.70 -18.40
N GLN A 269 16.44 -8.71 -17.44
CA GLN A 269 17.49 -9.74 -17.37
C GLN A 269 16.91 -11.15 -17.21
N PHE A 270 15.75 -11.26 -16.54
CA PHE A 270 15.00 -12.52 -16.37
C PHE A 270 13.95 -12.77 -17.48
N LYS A 271 13.97 -12.01 -18.58
CA LYS A 271 12.99 -12.09 -19.69
C LYS A 271 11.53 -11.90 -19.23
N LYS A 272 11.30 -11.02 -18.24
CA LYS A 272 9.97 -10.64 -17.76
C LYS A 272 9.55 -9.27 -18.30
N SER A 273 8.24 -9.02 -18.35
CA SER A 273 7.71 -7.72 -18.77
C SER A 273 7.98 -6.65 -17.72
N SER A 274 8.05 -5.38 -18.11
CA SER A 274 8.06 -4.26 -17.15
C SER A 274 6.80 -4.26 -16.28
N LEU A 275 6.89 -3.64 -15.09
CA LEU A 275 5.74 -3.30 -14.27
C LEU A 275 4.84 -2.33 -15.06
N LYS A 276 3.52 -2.49 -14.98
CA LYS A 276 2.55 -1.63 -15.67
C LYS A 276 1.55 -1.00 -14.69
N PRO A 277 1.11 0.24 -14.91
CA PRO A 277 -0.04 0.77 -14.20
C PRO A 277 -1.30 -0.02 -14.57
N LEU A 278 -2.24 -0.13 -13.63
CA LEU A 278 -3.58 -0.64 -13.91
C LEU A 278 -4.39 0.47 -14.61
N ASP A 279 -4.84 0.21 -15.83
CA ASP A 279 -5.76 1.11 -16.54
C ASP A 279 -7.14 1.00 -15.88
N TYR A 280 -7.63 2.08 -15.27
CA TYR A 280 -9.01 2.21 -14.76
C TYR A 280 -9.95 2.76 -15.84
#